data_AF-A0AAD8XYT2-F1
#
_entry.id   AF-A0AAD8XYT2-F1
#
_cell.length_a   1.000
_cell.length_b   1.000
_cell.length_c   1.000
_cell.angle_alpha   90.00
_cell.angle_beta   90.00
_cell.angle_gamma   90.00
#
_symmetry.space_group_name_H-M   'P 1'
#
loop_
_entity.id
_entity.type
_entity.pdbx_description
1 polymer ?
#
loop_
_entity_poly.entity_id
_entity_poly.type
_entity_poly.pdbx_seq_one_letter_code
_entity_poly.pdbx_strand_id
1 'polypeptide(L)'
;MNPNSDLQLVPETLLKKRHDLDALQAKRAAEAINNPRVSRKRISDKSKKVKVVKAETILIQSRHRKNARTRFNRVSKKGMQTRASDKSVVKTKVWDSVKEEEVDEKELEKRQEKEQQDKAAADDSDDDEEEADEKNDQQLHKIPYKANSIGATTVFAVLIRPTIHTTPKPVKKTLSTLRLRRMHEGVFLPYTDATRKMLHLVEPYVLYGMPSTETISDLVRRRGFCRVDGKRVPLADNNVIERELGDVGLICVEDLVQVLSSASLDAMEGEKDGTFGKVTKFLWPFRLTSRKSKFQSKMLDLKEGKLYGDQGEAMNGYIREML
;
A
#
# COMPACT_ATOMS: atom_id res chain seq x y z
N MET A 1 -48.92 31.70 -8.53
CA MET A 1 -49.36 30.42 -7.93
C MET A 1 -48.20 29.44 -8.08
N ASN A 2 -47.78 28.79 -7.00
CA ASN A 2 -46.70 27.81 -7.08
C ASN A 2 -47.25 26.57 -7.81
N PRO A 3 -46.70 26.17 -8.98
CA PRO A 3 -47.25 25.08 -9.80
C PRO A 3 -47.16 23.70 -9.13
N ASN A 4 -46.52 23.61 -7.96
CA ASN A 4 -46.34 22.37 -7.19
C ASN A 4 -47.41 22.15 -6.10
N SER A 5 -48.42 23.03 -5.96
CA SER A 5 -49.45 22.88 -4.92
C SER A 5 -50.39 21.68 -5.12
N ASP A 6 -50.50 21.18 -6.35
CA ASP A 6 -51.40 20.08 -6.72
C ASP A 6 -50.75 18.69 -6.63
N LEU A 7 -49.46 18.61 -6.30
CA LEU A 7 -48.78 17.31 -6.09
C LEU A 7 -49.08 16.78 -4.69
N GLN A 8 -49.49 15.51 -4.58
CA GLN A 8 -49.59 14.83 -3.29
C GLN A 8 -48.18 14.71 -2.66
N LEU A 9 -47.91 15.50 -1.62
CA LEU A 9 -46.66 15.41 -0.87
C LEU A 9 -46.60 14.07 -0.13
N VAL A 10 -45.66 13.21 -0.51
CA VAL A 10 -45.33 12.02 0.28
C VAL A 10 -44.73 12.51 1.61
N PRO A 11 -45.29 12.11 2.76
CA PRO A 11 -44.75 12.54 4.04
C PRO A 11 -43.32 12.02 4.20
N GLU A 12 -42.39 12.90 4.60
CA GLU A 12 -40.95 12.60 4.74
C GLU A 12 -40.68 11.35 5.59
N THR A 13 -41.58 11.05 6.52
CA THR A 13 -41.52 9.86 7.37
C THR A 13 -41.56 8.55 6.58
N LEU A 14 -42.29 8.50 5.46
CA LEU A 14 -42.37 7.31 4.61
C LEU A 14 -41.09 7.15 3.77
N LEU A 15 -40.55 8.25 3.26
CA LEU A 15 -39.29 8.24 2.50
C LEU A 15 -38.11 7.81 3.38
N LYS A 16 -38.03 8.34 4.62
CA LYS A 16 -37.01 7.93 5.61
C LYS A 16 -37.07 6.43 5.89
N LYS A 17 -38.26 5.87 6.14
CA LYS A 17 -38.45 4.42 6.37
C LYS A 17 -37.97 3.57 5.20
N ARG A 18 -38.22 3.99 3.96
CA ARG A 18 -37.77 3.27 2.76
C ARG A 18 -36.26 3.30 2.61
N HIS A 19 -35.66 4.48 2.75
CA HIS A 19 -34.21 4.65 2.70
C HIS A 19 -33.50 3.82 3.79
N ASP A 20 -34.04 3.81 5.01
CA ASP A 20 -33.53 3.01 6.11
C ASP A 20 -33.61 1.50 5.82
N LEU A 21 -34.69 1.04 5.19
CA LEU A 21 -34.82 -0.36 4.75
C LEU A 21 -33.78 -0.73 3.69
N ASP A 22 -33.59 0.11 2.67
CA ASP A 22 -32.62 -0.12 1.61
C ASP A 22 -31.19 -0.14 2.19
N ALA A 23 -30.87 0.78 3.10
CA ALA A 23 -29.61 0.79 3.83
C ALA A 23 -29.42 -0.46 4.69
N LEU A 24 -30.47 -0.97 5.34
CA LEU A 24 -30.44 -2.23 6.08
C LEU A 24 -30.22 -3.45 5.17
N GLN A 25 -30.85 -3.47 3.99
CA GLN A 25 -30.64 -4.52 3.00
C GLN A 25 -29.19 -4.52 2.49
N ALA A 26 -28.65 -3.35 2.14
CA ALA A 26 -27.25 -3.20 1.74
C ALA A 26 -26.28 -3.65 2.85
N LYS A 27 -26.54 -3.27 4.11
CA LYS A 27 -25.76 -3.73 5.27
C LYS A 27 -25.81 -5.26 5.41
N ARG A 28 -26.99 -5.88 5.31
CA ARG A 28 -27.14 -7.34 5.37
C ARG A 28 -26.38 -8.04 4.24
N ALA A 29 -26.43 -7.51 3.02
CA ALA A 29 -25.68 -8.04 1.88
C ALA A 29 -24.16 -7.94 2.11
N ALA A 30 -23.67 -6.79 2.58
CA ALA A 30 -22.26 -6.59 2.91
C ALA A 30 -21.79 -7.50 4.06
N GLU A 31 -22.61 -7.69 5.09
CA GLU A 31 -22.33 -8.63 6.18
C GLU A 31 -22.33 -10.09 5.71
N ALA A 32 -23.22 -10.48 4.80
CA ALA A 32 -23.26 -11.83 4.23
C ALA A 32 -21.97 -12.17 3.48
N ILE A 33 -21.38 -11.20 2.75
CA ILE A 33 -20.07 -11.34 2.10
C ILE A 33 -18.95 -11.51 3.12
N ASN A 34 -18.94 -10.71 4.19
CA ASN A 34 -17.88 -10.73 5.20
C ASN A 34 -18.00 -11.89 6.20
N ASN A 35 -19.21 -12.39 6.44
CA ASN A 35 -19.52 -13.39 7.46
C ASN A 35 -20.40 -14.49 6.83
N PRO A 36 -19.88 -15.29 5.88
CA PRO A 36 -20.69 -16.30 5.26
C PRO A 36 -20.94 -17.37 6.33
N ARG A 37 -22.16 -17.49 6.85
CA ARG A 37 -22.57 -18.67 7.64
C ARG A 37 -22.31 -19.97 6.84
N VAL A 38 -22.34 -19.87 5.51
CA VAL A 38 -21.89 -20.89 4.55
C VAL A 38 -20.40 -21.24 4.69
N SER A 39 -19.52 -20.29 5.05
CA SER A 39 -18.10 -20.55 5.27
C SER A 39 -17.86 -21.33 6.56
N ARG A 40 -18.58 -21.06 7.66
CA ARG A 40 -18.48 -21.88 8.88
C ARG A 40 -18.97 -23.31 8.64
N LYS A 41 -20.07 -23.49 7.90
CA LYS A 41 -20.56 -24.82 7.49
C LYS A 41 -19.55 -25.53 6.58
N ARG A 42 -19.03 -24.86 5.54
CA ARG A 42 -17.95 -25.35 4.66
C ARG A 42 -16.63 -25.64 5.39
N ILE A 43 -16.28 -24.88 6.42
CA ILE A 43 -15.08 -25.11 7.26
C ILE A 43 -15.31 -26.36 8.13
N SER A 44 -16.50 -26.52 8.72
CA SER A 44 -16.90 -27.74 9.44
C SER A 44 -16.86 -28.98 8.53
N ASP A 45 -17.32 -28.84 7.29
CA ASP A 45 -17.32 -29.95 6.32
C ASP A 45 -15.91 -30.26 5.80
N LYS A 46 -15.00 -29.26 5.80
CA LYS A 46 -13.57 -29.47 5.50
C LYS A 46 -12.81 -30.08 6.67
N SER A 47 -13.13 -29.73 7.93
CA SER A 47 -12.46 -30.29 9.11
C SER A 47 -12.85 -31.74 9.39
N LYS A 48 -14.02 -32.18 8.91
CA LYS A 48 -14.46 -33.58 8.98
C LYS A 48 -13.79 -34.50 7.95
N LYS A 49 -13.07 -33.94 6.97
CA LYS A 49 -12.34 -34.74 5.96
C LYS A 49 -10.89 -34.88 6.39
N VAL A 50 -10.42 -36.12 6.56
CA VAL A 50 -9.00 -36.41 6.76
C VAL A 50 -8.24 -35.98 5.51
N LYS A 51 -7.44 -34.91 5.63
CA LYS A 51 -6.62 -34.41 4.52
C LYS A 51 -5.28 -35.10 4.55
N VAL A 52 -5.06 -36.04 3.62
CA VAL A 52 -3.74 -36.64 3.41
C VAL A 52 -2.80 -35.54 2.86
N VAL A 53 -1.74 -35.24 3.59
CA VAL A 53 -0.72 -34.25 3.19
C VAL A 53 0.47 -35.01 2.62
N LYS A 54 0.91 -34.65 1.40
CA LYS A 54 2.10 -35.23 0.78
C LYS A 54 3.34 -34.98 1.65
N ALA A 55 4.22 -35.97 1.79
CA ALA A 55 5.46 -35.86 2.57
C ALA A 55 6.33 -34.67 2.12
N GLU A 56 6.41 -34.42 0.80
CA GLU A 56 7.08 -33.26 0.21
C GLU A 56 6.60 -31.93 0.78
N THR A 57 5.28 -31.79 0.98
CA THR A 57 4.69 -30.55 1.53
C THR A 57 5.15 -30.30 2.96
N ILE A 58 5.31 -31.37 3.75
CA ILE A 58 5.80 -31.29 5.13
C ILE A 58 7.27 -30.86 5.13
N LEU A 59 8.11 -31.47 4.27
CA LEU A 59 9.52 -31.10 4.13
C LEU A 59 9.70 -29.65 3.68
N ILE A 60 8.94 -29.22 2.68
CA ILE A 60 8.93 -27.83 2.18
C ILE A 60 8.56 -26.87 3.32
N GLN A 61 7.47 -27.13 4.06
CA GLN A 61 7.06 -26.29 5.19
C GLN A 61 8.11 -26.24 6.30
N SER A 62 8.75 -27.36 6.62
CA SER A 62 9.83 -27.44 7.60
C SER A 62 11.03 -26.59 7.18
N ARG A 63 11.44 -26.70 5.90
CA ARG A 63 12.52 -25.88 5.32
C ARG A 63 12.19 -24.39 5.37
N HIS A 64 10.96 -23.99 5.00
CA HIS A 64 10.52 -22.60 5.11
C HIS A 64 10.55 -22.09 6.55
N ARG A 65 10.10 -22.89 7.52
CA ARG A 65 10.14 -22.53 8.95
C ARG A 65 11.59 -22.34 9.42
N LYS A 66 12.50 -23.26 9.06
CA LYS A 66 13.93 -23.17 9.39
C LYS A 66 14.54 -21.91 8.79
N ASN A 67 14.34 -21.66 7.50
CA ASN A 67 14.86 -20.49 6.79
C ASN A 67 14.34 -19.17 7.39
N ALA A 68 13.03 -19.09 7.68
CA ALA A 68 12.43 -17.91 8.28
C ALA A 68 12.97 -17.64 9.69
N ARG A 69 13.20 -18.69 10.50
CA ARG A 69 13.82 -18.58 11.82
C ARG A 69 15.28 -18.16 11.73
N THR A 70 16.05 -18.72 10.80
CA THR A 70 17.44 -18.34 10.56
C THR A 70 17.55 -16.88 10.11
N ARG A 71 16.68 -16.43 9.19
CA ARG A 71 16.61 -15.00 8.80
C ARG A 71 16.30 -14.13 10.02
N PHE A 72 15.27 -14.48 10.79
CA PHE A 72 14.91 -13.73 12.00
C PHE A 72 16.10 -13.59 12.96
N ASN A 73 16.80 -14.68 13.25
CA ASN A 73 17.97 -14.66 14.13
C ASN A 73 19.10 -13.79 13.55
N ARG A 74 19.33 -13.81 12.23
CA ARG A 74 20.34 -12.97 11.57
C ARG A 74 19.98 -11.48 11.67
N VAL A 75 18.74 -11.12 11.35
CA VAL A 75 18.24 -9.73 11.45
C VAL A 75 18.29 -9.24 12.89
N SER A 76 17.96 -10.09 13.85
CA SER A 76 18.03 -9.77 15.28
C SER A 76 19.45 -9.62 15.80
N LYS A 77 20.42 -10.41 15.31
CA LYS A 77 21.82 -10.40 15.79
C LYS A 77 22.69 -9.33 15.15
N LYS A 78 22.55 -9.07 13.84
CA LYS A 78 23.46 -8.17 13.09
C LYS A 78 23.26 -6.68 13.42
N GLY A 79 22.34 -6.37 14.34
CA GLY A 79 21.75 -5.05 14.43
C GLY A 79 20.84 -4.84 13.22
N MET A 80 19.62 -4.36 13.46
CA MET A 80 18.59 -4.23 12.42
C MET A 80 18.92 -3.15 11.35
N GLN A 81 20.14 -2.61 11.35
CA GLN A 81 20.57 -1.39 10.66
C GLN A 81 21.61 -1.61 9.54
N THR A 82 22.47 -2.65 9.57
CA THR A 82 23.61 -2.73 8.61
C THR A 82 23.24 -3.04 7.15
N ARG A 83 21.94 -3.05 6.81
CA ARG A 83 21.44 -3.36 5.46
C ARG A 83 20.74 -2.20 4.79
N ALA A 84 20.29 -1.21 5.55
CA ALA A 84 19.70 -0.02 4.97
C ALA A 84 20.84 0.95 4.75
N SER A 85 21.46 0.91 3.57
CA SER A 85 22.34 1.98 3.15
C SER A 85 21.53 3.27 3.19
N ASP A 86 22.02 4.31 3.87
CA ASP A 86 21.41 5.64 3.82
C ASP A 86 21.66 6.32 2.46
N LYS A 87 22.31 5.61 1.52
CA LYS A 87 22.39 5.96 0.11
C LYS A 87 21.03 5.76 -0.55
N SER A 88 20.53 6.83 -1.13
CA SER A 88 19.42 6.79 -2.06
C SER A 88 19.87 6.17 -3.38
N VAL A 89 19.04 5.24 -3.86
CA VAL A 89 19.25 4.50 -5.11
C VAL A 89 18.15 4.94 -6.06
N VAL A 90 18.50 5.32 -7.29
CA VAL A 90 17.51 5.64 -8.32
C VAL A 90 17.38 4.43 -9.24
N LYS A 91 16.14 4.06 -9.52
CA LYS A 91 15.81 3.00 -10.47
C LYS A 91 15.11 3.63 -11.66
N THR A 92 15.43 3.15 -12.85
CA THR A 92 14.76 3.55 -14.09
C THR A 92 13.82 2.43 -14.49
N LYS A 93 12.52 2.75 -14.61
CA LYS A 93 11.56 1.81 -15.20
C LYS A 93 11.37 2.17 -16.67
N VAL A 94 11.71 1.24 -17.55
CA VAL A 94 11.37 1.30 -18.97
C VAL A 94 10.01 0.64 -19.14
N TRP A 95 9.04 1.31 -19.77
CA TRP A 95 7.74 0.70 -20.06
C TRP A 95 7.95 -0.60 -20.90
N ASP A 96 7.17 -1.65 -20.63
CA ASP A 96 7.17 -2.95 -21.34
C ASP A 96 8.41 -3.86 -21.24
N SER A 97 9.43 -3.47 -20.48
CA SER A 97 10.60 -4.31 -20.19
C SER A 97 10.60 -4.81 -18.74
N VAL A 98 10.86 -6.11 -18.51
CA VAL A 98 11.01 -6.70 -17.15
C VAL A 98 12.38 -6.36 -16.52
N LYS A 99 13.24 -5.64 -17.24
CA LYS A 99 14.58 -5.28 -16.77
C LYS A 99 14.52 -3.94 -16.03
N GLU A 100 14.77 -4.01 -14.72
CA GLU A 100 15.10 -2.86 -13.89
C GLU A 100 16.63 -2.74 -13.84
N GLU A 101 17.17 -1.57 -14.19
CA GLU A 101 18.58 -1.25 -13.97
C GLU A 101 18.73 -0.44 -12.69
N GLU A 102 19.68 -0.84 -11.84
CA GLU A 102 20.00 -0.17 -10.58
C GLU A 102 21.22 0.72 -10.80
N VAL A 103 21.09 2.03 -10.59
CA VAL A 103 22.18 3.00 -10.72
C VAL A 103 22.21 3.89 -9.47
N ASP A 104 23.39 4.10 -8.89
CA ASP A 104 23.55 5.01 -7.74
C ASP A 104 23.29 6.47 -8.17
N GLU A 105 22.65 7.28 -7.32
CA GLU A 105 22.32 8.69 -7.64
C GLU A 105 23.52 9.49 -8.15
N LYS A 106 24.67 9.33 -7.49
CA LYS A 106 25.93 9.99 -7.86
C LYS A 106 26.51 9.52 -9.19
N GLU A 107 26.23 8.29 -9.60
CA GLU A 107 26.65 7.79 -10.91
C GLU A 107 25.72 8.28 -12.02
N LEU A 108 24.44 8.46 -11.71
CA LEU A 108 23.45 8.98 -12.64
C LEU A 108 23.65 10.46 -12.91
N GLU A 109 23.96 11.27 -11.89
CA GLU A 109 24.39 12.66 -12.03
C GLU A 109 25.59 12.78 -12.98
N LYS A 110 26.64 11.96 -12.77
CA LYS A 110 27.81 11.92 -13.66
C LYS A 110 27.47 11.51 -15.09
N ARG A 111 26.54 10.57 -15.28
CA ARG A 111 26.07 10.18 -16.62
C ARG A 111 25.31 11.31 -17.30
N GLN A 112 24.45 12.01 -16.58
CA GLN A 112 23.71 13.17 -17.10
C GLN A 112 24.64 14.34 -17.43
N GLU A 113 25.63 14.62 -16.58
CA GLU A 113 26.67 15.62 -16.84
C GLU A 113 27.48 15.24 -18.09
N LYS A 114 27.83 13.96 -18.24
CA LYS A 114 28.53 13.46 -19.42
C LYS A 114 27.67 13.54 -20.69
N GLU A 115 26.40 13.13 -20.63
CA GLU A 115 25.47 13.26 -21.76
C GLU A 115 25.23 14.73 -22.15
N GLN A 116 25.20 15.66 -21.18
CA GLN A 116 25.12 17.09 -21.45
C GLN A 116 26.40 17.63 -22.11
N GLN A 117 27.58 17.16 -21.67
CA GLN A 117 28.85 17.51 -22.30
C GLN A 117 28.98 16.95 -23.72
N ASP A 118 28.61 15.68 -23.92
CA ASP A 118 28.64 15.03 -25.22
C ASP A 118 27.66 15.71 -26.20
N LYS A 119 26.47 16.15 -25.73
CA LYS A 119 25.53 16.95 -26.53
C LYS A 119 26.03 18.36 -26.84
N ALA A 120 26.68 19.03 -25.88
CA ALA A 120 27.27 20.35 -26.12
C ALA A 120 28.47 20.29 -27.08
N ALA A 121 29.15 19.14 -27.18
CA ALA A 121 30.24 18.92 -28.12
C ALA A 121 29.75 18.55 -29.54
N ALA A 122 28.52 18.02 -29.67
CA ALA A 122 27.92 17.67 -30.96
C ALA A 122 27.22 18.84 -31.67
N ASP A 123 26.95 19.94 -30.96
CA ASP A 123 26.33 21.17 -31.52
C ASP A 123 27.36 22.07 -32.26
N ASP A 124 28.63 21.63 -32.40
CA ASP A 124 29.73 22.37 -33.06
C ASP A 124 30.28 21.66 -34.32
N SER A 125 29.52 20.71 -34.88
CA SER A 125 29.88 20.06 -36.16
C SER A 125 28.67 19.92 -37.08
N ASP A 126 28.64 20.77 -38.12
CA ASP A 126 27.75 20.62 -39.28
C ASP A 126 28.08 19.34 -40.08
N ASP A 127 26.98 18.71 -40.50
CA ASP A 127 26.76 17.78 -41.61
C ASP A 127 27.36 16.34 -41.63
N ASP A 128 26.37 15.45 -41.74
CA ASP A 128 26.30 14.22 -42.52
C ASP A 128 26.75 12.85 -41.95
N GLU A 129 25.79 11.92 -42.04
CA GLU A 129 25.89 10.46 -41.95
C GLU A 129 26.00 9.78 -40.57
N GLU A 130 24.90 9.79 -39.79
CA GLU A 130 24.54 8.64 -38.92
C GLU A 130 23.04 8.57 -38.56
N GLU A 131 22.17 9.02 -39.47
CA GLU A 131 20.72 9.18 -39.25
C GLU A 131 19.88 7.93 -39.61
N ALA A 132 20.35 6.70 -39.29
CA ALA A 132 19.65 5.47 -39.72
C ALA A 132 19.32 4.43 -38.63
N ASP A 133 19.97 4.41 -37.46
CA ASP A 133 19.72 3.36 -36.45
C ASP A 133 18.96 3.83 -35.18
N GLU A 134 18.71 5.14 -35.00
CA GLU A 134 18.07 5.66 -33.78
C GLU A 134 16.53 5.74 -33.83
N LYS A 135 15.89 5.57 -35.00
CA LYS A 135 14.47 5.92 -35.19
C LYS A 135 13.45 4.80 -34.89
N ASN A 136 13.85 3.64 -34.36
CA ASN A 136 12.91 2.54 -34.11
C ASN A 136 12.92 1.96 -32.68
N ASP A 137 13.65 2.57 -31.75
CA ASP A 137 13.32 2.47 -30.34
C ASP A 137 12.11 3.37 -30.09
N GLN A 138 10.91 2.82 -30.35
CA GLN A 138 9.65 3.41 -29.91
C GLN A 138 9.86 3.98 -28.51
N GLN A 139 9.67 5.28 -28.39
CA GLN A 139 10.01 6.15 -27.27
C GLN A 139 9.49 5.57 -25.93
N LEU A 140 10.19 4.59 -25.37
CA LEU A 140 9.80 3.97 -24.12
C LEU A 140 10.03 5.02 -23.03
N HIS A 141 8.95 5.54 -22.47
CA HIS A 141 9.02 6.51 -21.39
C HIS A 141 9.82 5.91 -20.22
N LYS A 142 11.05 6.36 -20.04
CA LYS A 142 11.90 6.04 -18.88
C LYS A 142 11.49 6.98 -17.76
N ILE A 143 10.85 6.43 -16.72
CA ILE A 143 10.50 7.20 -15.53
C ILE A 143 11.53 6.86 -14.44
N PRO A 144 12.42 7.80 -14.07
CA PRO A 144 13.29 7.61 -12.91
C PRO A 144 12.47 7.69 -11.63
N TYR A 145 12.78 6.86 -10.65
CA TYR A 145 12.14 6.91 -9.34
C TYR A 145 13.15 6.61 -8.23
N LYS A 146 12.97 7.22 -7.06
CA LYS A 146 13.77 6.90 -5.89
C LYS A 146 13.34 5.54 -5.33
N ALA A 147 14.25 4.57 -5.33
CA ALA A 147 13.97 3.19 -4.96
C ALA A 147 13.89 2.97 -3.43
N ASN A 148 14.43 3.90 -2.65
CA ASN A 148 14.48 3.83 -1.19
C ASN A 148 13.68 4.99 -0.58
N SER A 149 12.91 4.71 0.47
CA SER A 149 12.14 5.71 1.24
C SER A 149 13.01 6.55 2.19
N ILE A 150 14.28 6.79 1.84
CA ILE A 150 15.22 7.54 2.67
C ILE A 150 14.85 9.03 2.59
N GLY A 151 14.59 9.63 3.75
CA GLY A 151 14.07 11.00 3.87
C GLY A 151 12.54 11.11 3.78
N ALA A 152 11.81 9.99 3.67
CA ALA A 152 10.36 10.00 3.70
C ALA A 152 9.83 10.30 5.12
N THR A 153 8.69 10.98 5.19
CA THR A 153 8.00 11.35 6.44
C THR A 153 6.96 10.29 6.81
N THR A 154 6.15 9.91 5.81
CA THR A 154 5.14 8.86 5.88
C THR A 154 5.50 7.75 4.90
N VAL A 155 5.23 6.52 5.31
CA VAL A 155 5.31 5.34 4.45
C VAL A 155 3.96 4.63 4.44
N PHE A 156 3.52 4.19 3.27
CA PHE A 156 2.38 3.29 3.16
C PHE A 156 2.89 1.85 3.10
N ALA A 157 2.31 0.97 3.90
CA ALA A 157 2.73 -0.43 3.99
C ALA A 157 1.57 -1.35 3.65
N VAL A 158 1.77 -2.30 2.74
CA VAL A 158 0.78 -3.28 2.28
C VAL A 158 1.26 -4.70 2.55
N LEU A 159 0.39 -5.53 3.13
CA LEU A 159 0.68 -6.95 3.31
C LEU A 159 0.48 -7.73 2.01
N ILE A 160 1.57 -8.11 1.35
CA ILE A 160 1.49 -8.82 0.05
C ILE A 160 1.56 -10.34 0.20
N ARG A 161 2.24 -10.86 1.23
CA ARG A 161 2.34 -12.31 1.47
C ARG A 161 1.48 -12.72 2.67
N PRO A 162 0.82 -13.89 2.61
CA PRO A 162 0.00 -14.34 3.70
C PRO A 162 0.87 -14.79 4.88
N THR A 163 0.38 -14.57 6.10
CA THR A 163 1.02 -15.13 7.30
C THR A 163 0.60 -16.60 7.46
N ILE A 164 1.56 -17.52 7.32
CA ILE A 164 1.31 -18.97 7.39
C ILE A 164 1.84 -19.52 8.73
N HIS A 165 1.56 -20.79 9.06
CA HIS A 165 2.14 -21.52 10.19
C HIS A 165 3.68 -21.60 10.19
N THR A 166 4.33 -21.28 9.07
CA THR A 166 5.79 -21.24 8.93
C THR A 166 6.39 -19.88 9.34
N THR A 167 5.58 -18.83 9.43
CA THR A 167 6.03 -17.48 9.82
C THR A 167 6.38 -17.45 11.32
N PRO A 168 7.55 -16.89 11.71
CA PRO A 168 7.93 -16.76 13.11
C PRO A 168 6.91 -15.97 13.93
N LYS A 169 6.65 -16.40 15.17
CA LYS A 169 5.79 -15.69 16.13
C LYS A 169 6.12 -14.19 16.28
N PRO A 170 7.39 -13.74 16.42
CA PRO A 170 7.68 -12.31 16.57
C PRO A 170 7.26 -11.50 15.34
N VAL A 171 7.45 -12.03 14.13
CA VAL A 171 7.02 -11.38 12.88
C VAL A 171 5.49 -11.23 12.82
N LYS A 172 4.74 -12.22 13.30
CA LYS A 172 3.27 -12.10 13.38
C LYS A 172 2.84 -11.05 14.40
N LYS A 173 3.56 -10.94 15.53
CA LYS A 173 3.31 -9.92 16.54
C LYS A 173 3.58 -8.52 15.96
N THR A 174 4.70 -8.30 15.29
CA THR A 174 5.01 -6.99 14.68
C THR A 174 4.02 -6.61 13.58
N LEU A 175 3.61 -7.54 12.71
CA LEU A 175 2.54 -7.30 11.73
C LEU A 175 1.21 -6.94 12.40
N SER A 176 0.89 -7.57 13.53
CA SER A 176 -0.31 -7.25 14.31
C SER A 176 -0.24 -5.87 14.94
N THR A 177 0.95 -5.44 15.41
CA THR A 177 1.20 -4.07 15.90
C THR A 177 1.02 -3.03 14.80
N LEU A 178 1.52 -3.31 13.60
CA LEU A 178 1.34 -2.46 12.41
C LEU A 178 -0.09 -2.51 11.83
N ARG A 179 -0.98 -3.33 12.40
CA ARG A 179 -2.38 -3.53 11.96
C ARG A 179 -2.52 -4.17 10.58
N LEU A 180 -1.49 -4.87 10.11
CA LEU A 180 -1.46 -5.62 8.85
C LEU A 180 -1.79 -7.10 9.12
N ARG A 181 -3.09 -7.45 9.14
CA ARG A 181 -3.53 -8.80 9.55
C ARG A 181 -3.92 -9.67 8.36
N ARG A 182 -4.63 -9.10 7.39
CA ARG A 182 -5.09 -9.80 6.19
C ARG A 182 -4.27 -9.39 4.97
N MET A 183 -4.19 -10.29 4.00
CA MET A 183 -3.52 -10.02 2.73
C MET A 183 -4.20 -8.84 2.03
N HIS A 184 -3.40 -7.99 1.39
CA HIS A 184 -3.78 -6.75 0.73
C HIS A 184 -4.43 -5.72 1.66
N GLU A 185 -4.20 -5.81 2.97
CA GLU A 185 -4.44 -4.69 3.87
C GLU A 185 -3.27 -3.70 3.80
N GLY A 186 -3.59 -2.41 3.74
CA GLY A 186 -2.67 -1.29 3.69
C GLY A 186 -2.85 -0.34 4.86
N VAL A 187 -1.76 0.21 5.41
CA VAL A 187 -1.78 1.14 6.55
C VAL A 187 -0.71 2.23 6.33
N PHE A 188 -1.05 3.48 6.64
CA PHE A 188 -0.08 4.58 6.72
C PHE A 188 0.68 4.51 8.04
N LEU A 189 2.00 4.61 7.97
CA LEU A 189 2.91 4.55 9.11
C LEU A 189 3.81 5.78 9.09
N PRO A 190 4.10 6.37 10.26
CA PRO A 190 5.11 7.42 10.34
C PRO A 190 6.47 6.76 10.14
N TYR A 191 7.37 7.38 9.38
CA TYR A 191 8.69 6.83 9.08
C TYR A 191 9.72 7.27 10.13
N THR A 192 9.64 6.65 11.30
CA THR A 192 10.58 6.84 12.42
C THR A 192 11.59 5.68 12.45
N ASP A 193 12.69 5.84 13.19
CA ASP A 193 13.66 4.76 13.37
C ASP A 193 13.04 3.48 13.94
N ALA A 194 12.04 3.61 14.81
CA ALA A 194 11.32 2.48 15.39
C ALA A 194 10.47 1.74 14.34
N THR A 195 9.74 2.47 13.50
CA THR A 195 8.91 1.87 12.45
C THR A 195 9.77 1.30 11.33
N ARG A 196 10.87 1.98 10.94
CA ARG A 196 11.90 1.46 10.01
C ARG A 196 12.43 0.11 10.49
N LYS A 197 12.80 0.01 11.78
CA LYS A 197 13.21 -1.24 12.43
C LYS A 197 12.13 -2.33 12.33
N MET A 198 10.87 -2.01 12.63
CA MET A 198 9.76 -2.96 12.49
C MET A 198 9.57 -3.42 11.04
N LEU A 199 9.65 -2.50 10.07
CA LEU A 199 9.51 -2.77 8.64
C LEU A 199 10.62 -3.70 8.12
N HIS A 200 11.87 -3.50 8.52
CA HIS A 200 12.98 -4.40 8.18
C HIS A 200 12.76 -5.85 8.66
N LEU A 201 12.16 -6.00 9.84
CA LEU A 201 11.81 -7.33 10.35
C LEU A 201 10.78 -8.03 9.44
N VAL A 202 9.74 -7.29 9.03
CA VAL A 202 8.59 -7.81 8.27
C VAL A 202 8.73 -7.69 6.74
N GLU A 203 9.82 -7.12 6.26
CA GLU A 203 10.20 -6.91 4.85
C GLU A 203 9.77 -8.04 3.88
N PRO A 204 9.99 -9.35 4.14
CA PRO A 204 9.58 -10.40 3.21
C PRO A 204 8.07 -10.56 3.04
N TYR A 205 7.26 -9.96 3.91
CA TYR A 205 5.80 -10.05 3.89
C TYR A 205 5.14 -8.77 3.42
N VAL A 206 5.81 -7.64 3.64
CA VAL A 206 5.26 -6.30 3.45
C VAL A 206 5.96 -5.61 2.30
N LEU A 207 5.17 -4.97 1.49
CA LEU A 207 5.62 -4.01 0.50
C LEU A 207 5.38 -2.61 1.09
N TYR A 208 6.38 -1.74 1.04
CA TYR A 208 6.23 -0.38 1.53
C TYR A 208 7.02 0.63 0.70
N GLY A 209 6.66 1.90 0.81
CA GLY A 209 7.25 2.98 0.02
C GLY A 209 6.69 4.34 0.39
N MET A 210 7.12 5.37 -0.34
CA MET A 210 6.63 6.74 -0.20
C MET A 210 5.35 6.93 -1.03
N PRO A 211 4.20 7.23 -0.39
CA PRO A 211 2.97 7.52 -1.12
C PRO A 211 2.97 8.97 -1.64
N SER A 212 2.50 9.17 -2.87
CA SER A 212 2.23 10.52 -3.42
C SER A 212 0.90 11.07 -2.90
N THR A 213 0.78 12.38 -2.73
CA THR A 213 -0.47 13.07 -2.31
C THR A 213 -1.68 12.64 -3.15
N GLU A 214 -1.50 12.45 -4.47
CA GLU A 214 -2.56 11.95 -5.35
C GLU A 214 -3.02 10.55 -4.94
N THR A 215 -2.08 9.64 -4.72
CA THR A 215 -2.38 8.25 -4.33
C THR A 215 -3.03 8.17 -2.95
N ILE A 216 -2.66 9.06 -2.03
CA ILE A 216 -3.30 9.18 -0.71
C ILE A 216 -4.74 9.64 -0.89
N SER A 217 -4.99 10.68 -1.68
CA SER A 217 -6.34 11.18 -1.99
C SER A 217 -7.21 10.07 -2.56
N ASP A 218 -6.73 9.34 -3.57
CA ASP A 218 -7.47 8.22 -4.17
C ASP A 218 -7.75 7.10 -3.17
N LEU A 219 -6.77 6.73 -2.34
CA LEU A 219 -6.94 5.70 -1.30
C LEU A 219 -8.01 6.09 -0.29
N VAL A 220 -7.96 7.33 0.22
CA VAL A 220 -8.92 7.80 1.22
C VAL A 220 -10.31 7.91 0.63
N ARG A 221 -10.47 8.45 -0.58
CA ARG A 221 -11.79 8.59 -1.21
C ARG A 221 -12.40 7.26 -1.63
N ARG A 222 -11.64 6.36 -2.26
CA ARG A 222 -12.17 5.10 -2.83
C ARG A 222 -12.26 3.98 -1.81
N ARG A 223 -11.30 3.92 -0.88
CA ARG A 223 -11.09 2.78 0.04
C ARG A 223 -11.07 3.21 1.52
N GLY A 224 -11.34 4.48 1.82
CA GLY A 224 -11.36 5.02 3.17
C GLY A 224 -12.54 4.54 4.00
N PHE A 225 -12.22 3.99 5.16
CA PHE A 225 -13.20 3.68 6.20
C PHE A 225 -12.65 4.20 7.51
N CYS A 226 -13.52 4.68 8.38
CA CYS A 226 -13.19 5.09 9.73
C CYS A 226 -13.66 4.05 10.75
N ARG A 227 -13.07 4.16 11.94
CA ARG A 227 -13.45 3.41 13.12
C ARG A 227 -14.26 4.32 14.04
N VAL A 228 -15.57 4.17 14.02
CA VAL A 228 -16.53 4.88 14.89
C VAL A 228 -17.16 3.85 15.84
N ASP A 229 -17.06 4.05 17.15
CA ASP A 229 -17.59 3.12 18.18
C ASP A 229 -17.18 1.65 17.97
N GLY A 230 -15.97 1.43 17.43
CA GLY A 230 -15.47 0.09 17.11
C GLY A 230 -16.09 -0.56 15.86
N LYS A 231 -17.01 0.11 15.19
CA LYS A 231 -17.60 -0.29 13.91
C LYS A 231 -16.86 0.34 12.75
N ARG A 232 -16.89 -0.32 11.60
CA ARG A 232 -16.30 0.16 10.35
C ARG A 232 -17.36 0.94 9.58
N VAL A 233 -17.14 2.24 9.39
CA VAL A 233 -18.05 3.16 8.70
C VAL A 233 -17.32 3.75 7.49
N PRO A 234 -17.94 3.85 6.30
CA PRO A 234 -17.32 4.50 5.15
C PRO A 234 -17.16 6.01 5.39
N LEU A 235 -16.09 6.60 4.87
CA LEU A 235 -15.87 8.05 4.88
C LEU A 235 -16.66 8.72 3.73
N ALA A 236 -17.99 8.70 3.83
CA ALA A 236 -18.87 9.32 2.84
C ALA A 236 -19.16 10.80 3.16
N ASP A 237 -19.33 11.13 4.45
CA ASP A 237 -19.73 12.46 4.91
C ASP A 237 -18.65 13.09 5.79
N ASN A 238 -18.35 14.38 5.56
CA ASN A 238 -17.38 15.14 6.35
C ASN A 238 -17.79 15.27 7.82
N ASN A 239 -19.09 15.24 8.12
CA ASN A 239 -19.62 15.28 9.49
C ASN A 239 -19.05 14.16 10.38
N VAL A 240 -18.68 13.01 9.80
CA VAL A 240 -18.08 11.89 10.55
C VAL A 240 -16.65 12.22 10.98
N ILE A 241 -15.93 12.99 10.17
CA ILE A 241 -14.55 13.43 10.46
C ILE A 241 -14.60 14.51 11.54
N GLU A 242 -15.41 15.54 11.34
CA GLU A 242 -15.57 16.65 12.28
C GLU A 242 -15.96 16.16 13.69
N ARG A 243 -16.88 15.18 13.79
CA ARG A 243 -17.28 14.66 15.11
C ARG A 243 -16.17 13.93 15.86
N GLU A 244 -15.27 13.23 15.16
CA GLU A 244 -14.25 12.36 15.78
C GLU A 244 -12.87 13.02 15.87
N LEU A 245 -12.57 13.98 14.99
CA LEU A 245 -11.29 14.66 14.86
C LEU A 245 -11.41 16.19 14.97
N GLY A 246 -12.60 16.73 15.26
CA GLY A 246 -12.82 18.16 15.49
C GLY A 246 -11.96 18.73 16.62
N ASP A 247 -11.65 17.93 17.64
CA ASP A 247 -10.72 18.30 18.72
C ASP A 247 -9.31 18.64 18.22
N VAL A 248 -8.93 18.10 17.06
CA VAL A 248 -7.63 18.30 16.41
C VAL A 248 -7.73 19.35 15.29
N GLY A 249 -8.91 19.91 15.04
CA GLY A 249 -9.16 20.89 13.98
C GLY A 249 -9.30 20.30 12.58
N LEU A 250 -9.54 18.99 12.44
CA LEU A 250 -9.74 18.34 11.13
C LEU A 250 -11.23 18.27 10.80
N ILE A 251 -11.63 18.88 9.68
CA ILE A 251 -13.04 19.06 9.32
C ILE A 251 -13.40 18.17 8.12
N CYS A 252 -12.51 18.07 7.13
CA CYS A 252 -12.80 17.43 5.86
C CYS A 252 -11.81 16.31 5.50
N VAL A 253 -12.09 15.63 4.38
CA VAL A 253 -11.22 14.57 3.84
C VAL A 253 -9.88 15.13 3.38
N GLU A 254 -9.87 16.33 2.81
CA GLU A 254 -8.67 17.01 2.33
C GLU A 254 -7.67 17.26 3.46
N ASP A 255 -8.15 17.66 4.65
CA ASP A 255 -7.30 17.82 5.83
C ASP A 255 -6.61 16.50 6.22
N LEU A 256 -7.32 15.37 6.09
CA LEU A 256 -6.73 14.04 6.33
C LEU A 256 -5.63 13.73 5.31
N VAL A 257 -5.84 14.06 4.03
CA VAL A 257 -4.85 13.83 2.97
C VAL A 257 -3.60 14.67 3.23
N GLN A 258 -3.79 15.93 3.62
CA GLN A 258 -2.70 16.83 3.97
C GLN A 258 -1.89 16.27 5.14
N VAL A 259 -2.53 15.93 6.26
CA VAL A 259 -1.85 15.34 7.44
C VAL A 259 -1.10 14.06 7.08
N LEU A 260 -1.67 13.19 6.23
CA LEU A 260 -1.01 11.95 5.83
C LEU A 260 0.19 12.18 4.91
N SER A 261 0.15 13.19 4.05
CA SER A 261 1.25 13.57 3.15
C SER A 261 2.36 14.33 3.89
N SER A 262 1.98 15.30 4.72
CA SER A 262 2.88 16.26 5.39
C SER A 262 3.22 15.89 6.82
N ALA A 263 3.30 14.59 7.18
CA ALA A 263 3.55 14.13 8.55
C ALA A 263 4.85 14.68 9.22
N SER A 264 5.65 15.48 8.50
CA SER A 264 6.80 16.25 8.99
C SER A 264 6.49 17.56 9.71
N LEU A 265 5.33 18.18 9.55
CA LEU A 265 5.09 19.49 10.21
C LEU A 265 5.04 19.35 11.74
N ASP A 266 4.57 18.22 12.26
CA ASP A 266 4.59 17.89 13.70
C ASP A 266 6.02 17.60 14.24
N ALA A 267 7.01 17.38 13.35
CA ALA A 267 8.38 17.00 13.75
C ALA A 267 9.37 18.18 13.75
N MET A 268 9.09 19.25 13.01
CA MET A 268 10.00 20.39 12.90
C MET A 268 9.73 21.52 13.89
N GLU A 269 8.50 21.65 14.41
CA GLU A 269 8.11 22.74 15.30
C GLU A 269 7.77 22.30 16.74
N GLY A 270 8.48 21.33 17.31
CA GLY A 270 8.51 21.11 18.77
C GLY A 270 7.19 20.77 19.50
N GLU A 271 6.05 20.78 18.81
CA GLU A 271 4.72 20.59 19.37
C GLU A 271 4.24 19.18 19.00
N LYS A 272 4.30 18.30 20.00
CA LYS A 272 3.94 16.89 19.92
C LYS A 272 2.43 16.70 19.82
N ASP A 273 1.80 17.34 18.87
CA ASP A 273 0.42 17.04 18.57
C ASP A 273 0.43 15.71 17.85
N GLY A 274 0.11 14.63 18.57
CA GLY A 274 0.02 13.26 18.04
C GLY A 274 -1.09 13.09 17.00
N THR A 275 -1.34 14.11 16.18
CA THR A 275 -2.33 14.27 15.13
C THR A 275 -2.24 13.14 14.12
N PHE A 276 -1.05 12.87 13.57
CA PHE A 276 -0.85 11.72 12.69
C PHE A 276 -1.23 10.39 13.36
N GLY A 277 -0.87 10.21 14.64
CA GLY A 277 -1.24 9.03 15.42
C GLY A 277 -2.75 8.90 15.63
N LYS A 278 -3.45 10.01 15.89
CA LYS A 278 -4.91 10.07 16.01
C LYS A 278 -5.59 9.73 14.68
N VAL A 279 -5.15 10.35 13.57
CA VAL A 279 -5.67 10.10 12.21
C VAL A 279 -5.47 8.65 11.79
N THR A 280 -4.27 8.10 11.97
CA THR A 280 -4.02 6.70 11.63
C THR A 280 -4.85 5.74 12.48
N LYS A 281 -5.05 6.02 13.77
CA LYS A 281 -5.91 5.20 14.65
C LYS A 281 -7.39 5.29 14.28
N PHE A 282 -7.85 6.47 13.85
CA PHE A 282 -9.19 6.73 13.35
C PHE A 282 -9.46 5.97 12.04
N LEU A 283 -8.52 6.01 11.10
CA LEU A 283 -8.64 5.28 9.83
C LEU A 283 -8.58 3.77 10.06
N TRP A 284 -9.48 3.03 9.40
CA TRP A 284 -9.43 1.58 9.32
C TRP A 284 -8.38 1.15 8.30
N PRO A 285 -7.68 0.00 8.47
CA PRO A 285 -6.75 -0.49 7.45
C PRO A 285 -7.43 -0.61 6.08
N PHE A 286 -6.78 -0.06 5.05
CA PHE A 286 -7.28 -0.03 3.68
C PHE A 286 -7.31 -1.44 3.13
N ARG A 287 -8.48 -1.92 2.70
CA ARG A 287 -8.59 -3.24 2.06
C ARG A 287 -8.48 -3.05 0.55
N LEU A 288 -7.32 -3.41 0.02
CA LEU A 288 -6.99 -3.28 -1.40
C LEU A 288 -7.37 -4.54 -2.18
N THR A 289 -7.52 -4.41 -3.49
CA THR A 289 -7.80 -5.53 -4.39
C THR A 289 -6.49 -6.18 -4.85
N SER A 290 -6.50 -7.49 -5.10
CA SER A 290 -5.31 -8.15 -5.66
C SER A 290 -5.08 -7.72 -7.11
N ARG A 291 -3.85 -7.40 -7.48
CA ARG A 291 -3.49 -6.91 -8.83
C ARG A 291 -3.82 -7.88 -9.96
N LYS A 292 -3.72 -9.18 -9.68
CA LYS A 292 -4.06 -10.24 -10.63
C LYS A 292 -4.95 -11.24 -9.93
N SER A 293 -5.92 -11.78 -10.67
CA SER A 293 -6.73 -12.89 -10.17
C SER A 293 -5.83 -14.12 -9.96
N LYS A 294 -6.16 -14.96 -8.98
CA LYS A 294 -5.46 -16.23 -8.74
C LYS A 294 -5.39 -17.11 -9.99
N PHE A 295 -6.42 -17.04 -10.83
CA PHE A 295 -6.47 -17.73 -12.11
C PHE A 295 -5.41 -17.20 -13.08
N GLN A 296 -5.33 -15.87 -13.25
CA GLN A 296 -4.37 -15.22 -14.13
C GLN A 296 -2.93 -15.47 -13.68
N SER A 297 -2.65 -15.38 -12.38
CA SER A 297 -1.31 -15.66 -11.85
C SER A 297 -0.86 -17.09 -12.11
N LYS A 298 -1.78 -18.06 -11.99
CA LYS A 298 -1.49 -19.47 -12.24
C LYS A 298 -1.39 -19.78 -13.74
N MET A 299 -2.22 -19.14 -14.58
CA MET A 299 -2.21 -19.37 -16.02
C MET A 299 -0.96 -18.80 -16.70
N LEU A 300 -0.45 -17.68 -16.20
CA LEU A 300 0.74 -17.02 -16.74
C LEU A 300 2.06 -17.51 -16.10
N ASP A 301 2.01 -18.54 -15.22
CA ASP A 301 3.15 -19.06 -14.44
C ASP A 301 4.06 -17.96 -13.86
N LEU A 302 3.43 -16.86 -13.42
CA LEU A 302 4.14 -15.68 -12.93
C LEU A 302 4.88 -16.06 -11.64
N LYS A 303 6.21 -16.17 -11.72
CA LYS A 303 7.05 -16.29 -10.53
C LYS A 303 6.90 -15.00 -9.72
N GLU A 304 6.52 -15.13 -8.45
CA GLU A 304 6.52 -14.02 -7.51
C GLU A 304 7.95 -13.50 -7.38
N GLY A 305 8.29 -12.45 -8.15
CA GLY A 305 9.56 -11.75 -8.03
C GLY A 305 9.77 -11.14 -6.65
N LYS A 306 10.87 -10.40 -6.48
CA LYS A 306 11.21 -9.71 -5.22
C LYS A 306 10.41 -8.42 -5.05
N LEU A 307 9.08 -8.53 -5.07
CA LEU A 307 8.12 -7.44 -4.92
C LEU A 307 7.91 -7.02 -3.44
N TYR A 308 8.87 -7.30 -2.57
CA TYR A 308 8.72 -7.10 -1.13
C TYR A 308 9.82 -6.19 -0.61
N GLY A 309 9.55 -5.48 0.48
CA GLY A 309 10.44 -4.48 1.04
C GLY A 309 10.13 -3.07 0.57
N ASP A 310 11.14 -2.19 0.69
CA ASP A 310 11.07 -0.79 0.27
C ASP A 310 11.09 -0.71 -1.27
N GLN A 311 10.17 0.06 -1.83
CA GLN A 311 10.14 0.39 -3.26
C GLN A 311 10.14 1.90 -3.50
N GLY A 312 10.25 2.70 -2.45
CA GLY A 312 10.19 4.16 -2.52
C GLY A 312 8.96 4.63 -3.32
N GLU A 313 9.20 5.41 -4.37
CA GLU A 313 8.17 6.03 -5.20
C GLU A 313 7.46 5.05 -6.16
N ALA A 314 8.10 3.95 -6.56
CA ALA A 314 7.48 2.96 -7.46
C ALA A 314 6.25 2.27 -6.84
N MET A 315 6.11 2.36 -5.51
CA MET A 315 4.91 1.92 -4.82
C MET A 315 3.64 2.63 -5.32
N ASN A 316 3.74 3.87 -5.80
CA ASN A 316 2.57 4.60 -6.30
C ASN A 316 1.91 3.90 -7.50
N GLY A 317 2.72 3.36 -8.42
CA GLY A 317 2.21 2.53 -9.52
C GLY A 317 1.55 1.24 -9.03
N TYR A 318 2.13 0.62 -8.00
CA TYR A 318 1.58 -0.59 -7.38
C TYR A 318 0.20 -0.36 -6.75
N ILE A 319 0.02 0.76 -6.05
CA ILE A 319 -1.25 1.11 -5.40
C ILE A 319 -2.32 1.40 -6.46
N ARG A 320 -1.97 2.13 -7.52
CA ARG A 320 -2.90 2.43 -8.63
C ARG A 320 -3.47 1.16 -9.28
N GLU A 321 -2.67 0.09 -9.40
CA GLU A 321 -3.14 -1.22 -9.90
C GLU A 321 -4.08 -1.97 -8.93
N MET A 322 -4.10 -1.61 -7.64
CA MET A 322 -4.87 -2.30 -6.59
C MET A 322 -6.11 -1.55 -6.09
N LEU A 323 -6.24 -0.27 -6.47
CA LEU A 323 -7.33 0.61 -6.08
C LEU A 323 -8.65 0.21 -6.73
#